data_AF-D4H5U7-F1
#
_entry.id   AF-D4H5U7-F1
#
_cell.length_a   1.000
_cell.length_b   1.000
_cell.length_c   1.000
_cell.angle_alpha   90.00
_cell.angle_beta   90.00
_cell.angle_gamma   90.00
#
_symmetry.space_group_name_H-M   'P 1'
#
loop_
_entity.id
_entity.type
_entity.pdbx_description
1 polymer ?
#
loop_
_entity_poly.entity_id
_entity_poly.type
_entity_poly.pdbx_seq_one_letter_code
_entity_poly.pdbx_strand_id
1 'polypeptide(L)'
;MNKDSKIFVAGGIGLVGSAIIRNLINRGYQNIVASYRNRKPSSDMLAGDKTRFVRLDMMDKNAVNSFFKHEKPEFVYLAAAKVGGIVANSKYRADFIYENLQIQNNTIYAAYKNDLGRVF
;
A
#
# COMPACT_ATOMS: atom_id res chain seq x y z
N MET A 1 0.60 18.43 -1.72
CA MET A 1 1.47 17.36 -2.24
C MET A 1 2.15 17.88 -3.49
N ASN A 2 3.48 17.98 -3.45
CA ASN A 2 4.27 18.35 -4.62
C ASN A 2 4.25 17.19 -5.63
N LYS A 3 4.43 17.46 -6.93
CA LYS A 3 4.34 16.41 -7.96
C LYS A 3 5.43 15.35 -7.84
N ASP A 4 6.56 15.74 -7.25
CA ASP A 4 7.72 14.88 -7.01
C ASP A 4 7.67 14.20 -5.63
N SER A 5 6.65 14.51 -4.81
CA SER A 5 6.49 13.91 -3.49
C SER A 5 6.49 12.40 -3.61
N LYS A 6 7.22 11.71 -2.73
CA LYS A 6 7.25 10.25 -2.72
C LYS A 6 5.97 9.70 -2.11
N ILE A 7 5.21 8.93 -2.89
CA ILE A 7 3.91 8.38 -2.49
C ILE A 7 4.00 6.86 -2.41
N PHE A 8 3.66 6.30 -1.24
CA PHE A 8 3.49 4.87 -1.08
C PHE A 8 2.03 4.47 -1.19
N VAL A 9 1.72 3.51 -2.04
CA VAL A 9 0.40 2.87 -2.16
C VAL A 9 0.49 1.42 -1.69
N ALA A 10 -0.02 1.15 -0.49
CA ALA A 10 -0.08 -0.21 0.02
C ALA A 10 -1.16 -1.00 -0.73
N GLY A 11 -0.84 -2.19 -1.25
CA GLY A 11 -1.80 -3.00 -2.00
C GLY A 11 -2.09 -2.48 -3.42
N GLY A 12 -1.07 -1.93 -4.09
CA GLY A 12 -1.19 -1.24 -5.38
C GLY A 12 -1.71 -2.09 -6.55
N ILE A 13 -1.63 -3.43 -6.45
CA ILE A 13 -2.17 -4.35 -7.48
C ILE A 13 -3.67 -4.66 -7.29
N GLY A 14 -4.26 -4.23 -6.18
CA GLY A 14 -5.67 -4.41 -5.90
C GLY A 14 -6.56 -3.49 -6.73
N LEU A 15 -7.87 -3.72 -6.68
CA LEU A 15 -8.85 -2.89 -7.39
C LEU A 15 -8.70 -1.40 -7.01
N VAL A 16 -8.73 -1.10 -5.71
CA VAL A 16 -8.61 0.26 -5.20
C VAL A 16 -7.21 0.82 -5.40
N GLY A 17 -6.17 0.05 -5.05
CA GLY A 17 -4.77 0.48 -5.18
C GLY A 17 -4.40 0.86 -6.62
N SER A 18 -4.80 0.06 -7.60
CA SER A 18 -4.53 0.35 -9.01
C SER A 18 -5.28 1.59 -9.51
N ALA A 19 -6.50 1.83 -9.02
CA ALA A 19 -7.26 3.04 -9.35
C ALA A 19 -6.62 4.31 -8.75
N ILE A 20 -6.12 4.23 -7.52
CA ILE A 20 -5.36 5.32 -6.88
C ILE A 20 -4.11 5.63 -7.71
N ILE A 21 -3.33 4.62 -8.09
CA ILE A 21 -2.11 4.79 -8.90
C ILE A 21 -2.44 5.47 -10.23
N ARG A 22 -3.46 4.98 -10.96
CA ARG A 22 -3.91 5.60 -12.22
C ARG A 22 -4.30 7.07 -12.01
N ASN A 23 -5.05 7.37 -10.96
CA ASN A 23 -5.43 8.75 -10.65
C ASN A 23 -4.22 9.65 -10.33
N LEU A 24 -3.26 9.16 -9.54
CA LEU A 24 -2.04 9.90 -9.22
C LEU A 24 -1.23 10.19 -10.49
N ILE A 25 -1.05 9.20 -11.37
CA ILE A 25 -0.32 9.38 -12.63
C ILE A 25 -1.04 10.38 -13.54
N ASN A 26 -2.37 10.28 -13.68
CA ASN A 26 -3.16 11.22 -14.47
C ASN A 26 -3.10 12.65 -13.92
N ARG A 27 -2.89 12.80 -12.61
CA ARG A 27 -2.67 14.09 -11.95
C ARG A 27 -1.21 14.55 -12.02
N GLY A 28 -0.32 13.82 -12.68
CA GLY A 28 1.08 14.20 -12.91
C GLY A 28 2.06 13.83 -11.80
N TYR A 29 1.69 12.94 -10.87
CA TYR A 29 2.65 12.40 -9.89
C TYR A 29 3.55 11.34 -10.54
N GLN A 30 4.84 11.37 -10.21
CA GLN A 30 5.86 10.54 -10.88
C GLN A 30 6.67 9.64 -9.94
N ASN A 31 6.63 9.91 -8.63
CA ASN A 31 7.42 9.21 -7.62
C ASN A 31 6.53 8.28 -6.77
N ILE A 32 6.02 7.22 -7.40
CA ILE A 32 5.07 6.29 -6.78
C ILE A 32 5.76 4.96 -6.47
N VAL A 33 5.61 4.49 -5.23
CA VAL A 33 6.01 3.15 -4.79
C VAL A 33 4.75 2.39 -4.42
N ALA A 34 4.59 1.17 -4.95
CA ALA A 34 3.38 0.38 -4.75
C ALA A 34 3.73 -1.02 -4.23
N SER A 35 3.07 -1.50 -3.18
CA SER A 35 3.33 -2.85 -2.69
C SER A 35 2.38 -3.90 -3.27
N TYR A 36 2.89 -5.13 -3.36
CA TYR A 36 2.11 -6.35 -3.58
C TYR A 36 2.58 -7.44 -2.62
N ARG A 37 1.70 -8.37 -2.23
CA ARG A 37 2.05 -9.46 -1.30
C ARG A 37 2.65 -10.67 -2.02
N ASN A 38 1.84 -11.35 -2.83
CA ASN A 38 2.22 -12.61 -3.49
C ASN A 38 2.10 -12.55 -5.01
N ARG A 39 0.97 -12.05 -5.53
CA ARG A 39 0.77 -11.89 -6.97
C ARG A 39 1.66 -10.76 -7.47
N LYS A 40 2.60 -11.05 -8.37
CA LYS A 40 3.40 -10.01 -9.03
C LYS A 40 2.50 -9.14 -9.92
N PRO A 41 2.79 -7.84 -10.05
CA PRO A 41 2.11 -6.98 -11.03
C PRO A 41 2.34 -7.53 -12.44
N SER A 42 1.31 -7.46 -13.27
CA SER A 42 1.40 -7.81 -14.69
C SER A 42 2.02 -6.65 -15.48
N SER A 43 2.53 -6.94 -16.69
CA SER A 43 3.23 -5.95 -17.52
C SER A 43 2.38 -4.75 -17.89
N ASP A 44 1.06 -4.93 -18.04
CA ASP A 44 0.07 -3.88 -18.30
C ASP A 44 -0.18 -2.96 -17.09
N MET A 45 0.13 -3.42 -15.86
CA MET A 45 0.03 -2.60 -14.65
C MET A 45 1.27 -1.73 -14.41
N LEU A 46 2.38 -2.02 -15.10
CA LEU A 46 3.58 -1.19 -15.05
C LEU A 46 3.29 0.08 -15.87
N ALA A 47 2.77 1.10 -15.20
CA ALA A 47 2.47 2.40 -15.78
C ALA A 47 3.76 3.20 -16.10
N GLY A 48 4.64 2.62 -16.92
CA GLY A 48 5.98 3.12 -17.23
C GLY A 48 6.88 3.27 -16.01
N ASP A 49 7.91 4.09 -16.14
CA ASP A 49 8.91 4.36 -15.09
C ASP A 49 8.37 5.11 -13.85
N LYS A 50 7.07 5.44 -13.82
CA LYS A 50 6.45 6.29 -12.78
C LYS A 50 5.99 5.53 -11.54
N THR A 51 5.97 4.20 -11.59
CA THR A 51 5.56 3.36 -10.44
C THR A 51 6.51 2.20 -10.26
N ARG A 52 7.15 2.15 -9.09
CA ARG A 52 7.98 1.01 -8.69
C ARG A 52 7.20 0.07 -7.80
N PHE A 53 7.08 -1.18 -8.20
CA PHE A 53 6.42 -2.21 -7.41
C PHE A 53 7.39 -2.95 -6.50
N VAL A 54 7.00 -3.12 -5.23
CA VAL A 54 7.79 -3.84 -4.22
C VAL A 54 6.99 -4.98 -3.63
N ARG A 55 7.64 -6.13 -3.42
CA ARG A 55 7.02 -7.21 -2.67
C ARG A 55 7.09 -6.87 -1.18
N LEU A 56 5.95 -6.74 -0.51
CA LEU A 56 5.87 -6.42 0.91
C LEU A 56 4.60 -7.03 1.50
N ASP A 57 4.77 -7.84 2.55
CA ASP A 57 3.66 -8.30 3.38
C ASP A 57 3.39 -7.28 4.48
N MET A 58 2.24 -6.64 4.43
CA MET A 58 1.85 -5.60 5.39
C MET A 58 1.55 -6.16 6.79
N MET A 59 1.38 -7.47 6.94
CA MET A 59 1.28 -8.12 8.26
C MET A 59 2.64 -8.29 8.95
N ASP A 60 3.74 -8.28 8.19
CA ASP A 60 5.08 -8.37 8.76
C ASP A 60 5.54 -7.00 9.26
N LYS A 61 5.38 -6.78 10.57
CA LYS A 61 5.79 -5.55 11.26
C LYS A 61 7.25 -5.18 10.98
N ASN A 62 8.17 -6.14 10.95
CA ASN A 62 9.59 -5.85 10.76
C ASN A 62 9.88 -5.44 9.32
N ALA A 63 9.28 -6.13 8.36
CA ALA A 63 9.38 -5.76 6.95
C ALA A 63 8.78 -4.37 6.69
N VAL A 64 7.60 -4.06 7.24
CA VAL A 64 6.97 -2.74 7.12
C VAL A 64 7.83 -1.64 7.74
N ASN A 65 8.32 -1.82 8.97
CA ASN A 65 9.19 -0.84 9.61
C ASN A 65 10.48 -0.61 8.82
N SER A 66 11.09 -1.69 8.31
CA SER A 66 12.28 -1.61 7.48
C SER A 66 11.99 -0.87 6.18
N PHE A 67 10.87 -1.18 5.52
CA PHE A 67 10.44 -0.49 4.31
C PHE A 67 10.30 1.01 4.54
N PHE A 68 9.57 1.44 5.57
CA PHE A 68 9.37 2.87 5.85
C PHE A 68 10.69 3.60 6.16
N LYS A 69 11.60 2.97 6.92
CA LYS A 69 12.90 3.55 7.27
C LYS A 69 13.78 3.82 6.04
N HIS A 70 13.76 2.91 5.06
CA HIS A 70 14.57 3.04 3.85
C HIS A 70 13.87 3.88 2.78
N GLU A 71 12.58 3.64 2.56
CA GLU A 71 11.82 4.26 1.49
C GLU A 71 11.48 5.71 1.78
N LYS A 72 11.16 6.03 3.04
CA LYS A 72 10.76 7.36 3.52
C LYS A 72 9.70 8.04 2.63
N PRO A 73 8.52 7.42 2.45
CA PRO A 73 7.44 8.06 1.72
C PRO A 73 6.95 9.31 2.48
N GLU A 74 6.51 10.34 1.76
CA GLU A 74 5.88 11.53 2.36
C GLU A 74 4.38 11.31 2.60
N PHE A 75 3.75 10.47 1.77
CA PHE A 75 2.33 10.17 1.81
C PHE A 75 2.10 8.68 1.63
N VAL A 76 1.12 8.14 2.37
CA VAL A 76 0.73 6.73 2.29
C VAL A 76 -0.76 6.63 1.97
N TYR A 77 -1.10 5.81 0.98
CA TYR A 77 -2.46 5.34 0.73
C TYR A 77 -2.55 3.86 1.14
N LEU A 78 -3.34 3.55 2.16
CA LEU A 78 -3.54 2.20 2.67
C LEU A 78 -4.70 1.51 1.94
N ALA A 79 -4.41 0.91 0.77
CA ALA A 79 -5.39 0.10 0.02
C ALA A 79 -5.21 -1.42 0.22
N ALA A 80 -4.23 -1.84 1.02
CA ALA A 80 -4.02 -3.23 1.37
C ALA A 80 -5.03 -3.67 2.42
N ALA A 81 -5.74 -4.77 2.14
CA ALA A 81 -6.65 -5.40 3.08
C ALA A 81 -6.83 -6.88 2.68
N LYS A 82 -7.16 -7.72 3.67
CA LYS A 82 -7.80 -9.00 3.41
C LYS A 82 -9.25 -8.74 2.98
N VAL A 83 -9.53 -9.12 1.75
CA VAL A 83 -10.84 -8.95 1.10
C VAL A 83 -11.37 -10.29 0.61
N GLY A 84 -12.69 -10.39 0.49
CA GLY A 84 -13.39 -11.57 0.00
C GLY A 84 -14.88 -11.29 -0.15
N GLY A 85 -15.61 -12.22 -0.76
CA GLY A 85 -17.06 -12.10 -0.89
C GLY A 85 -17.78 -12.11 0.46
N ILE A 86 -19.05 -11.71 0.47
CA ILE A 86 -19.89 -11.62 1.68
C ILE A 86 -19.85 -12.92 2.50
N VAL A 87 -19.89 -14.08 1.82
CA VAL A 87 -19.81 -15.40 2.46
C VAL A 87 -18.45 -15.62 3.14
N ALA A 88 -17.34 -15.27 2.50
CA ALA A 88 -16.00 -15.43 3.06
C ALA A 88 -15.79 -14.53 4.28
N ASN A 89 -16.21 -13.27 4.20
CA ASN A 89 -16.16 -12.34 5.33
C ASN A 89 -17.01 -12.85 6.51
N SER A 90 -18.18 -13.45 6.22
CA SER A 90 -19.05 -14.03 7.26
C SER A 90 -18.48 -15.31 7.89
N LYS A 91 -17.80 -16.15 7.10
CA LYS A 91 -17.22 -17.42 7.58
C LYS A 91 -15.91 -17.22 8.35
N TYR A 92 -15.07 -16.29 7.92
CA TYR A 92 -13.71 -16.06 8.44
C TYR A 92 -13.56 -14.71 9.15
N ARG A 93 -14.60 -14.28 9.89
CA ARG A 93 -14.68 -12.94 10.51
C ARG A 93 -13.44 -12.59 11.34
N ALA A 94 -13.01 -13.52 12.19
CA ALA A 94 -11.86 -13.32 13.06
C ALA A 94 -10.57 -13.06 12.25
N ASP A 95 -10.32 -13.84 11.20
CA ASP A 95 -9.16 -13.66 10.32
C ASP A 95 -9.21 -12.32 9.58
N PHE A 96 -10.37 -11.93 9.07
CA PHE A 96 -10.55 -10.65 8.37
C PHE A 96 -10.28 -9.47 9.31
N ILE A 97 -10.85 -9.49 10.52
CA ILE A 97 -10.62 -8.44 11.52
C ILE A 97 -9.15 -8.42 11.93
N TYR A 98 -8.58 -9.57 12.27
CA TYR A 98 -7.20 -9.66 12.71
C TYR A 98 -6.23 -9.16 11.64
N GLU A 99 -6.29 -9.67 10.41
CA GLU A 99 -5.37 -9.27 9.35
C GLU A 99 -5.50 -7.79 9.01
N ASN A 100 -6.74 -7.27 8.88
CA ASN A 100 -6.95 -5.86 8.54
C ASN A 100 -6.48 -4.91 9.65
N LEU A 101 -6.70 -5.26 10.93
CA LEU A 101 -6.18 -4.49 12.05
C LEU A 101 -4.65 -4.55 12.11
N GLN A 102 -4.03 -5.72 11.87
CA GLN A 102 -2.57 -5.83 11.84
C GLN A 102 -1.96 -4.98 10.71
N ILE A 103 -2.53 -5.06 9.50
CA ILE A 103 -2.12 -4.27 8.34
C ILE A 103 -2.21 -2.76 8.66
N GLN A 104 -3.33 -2.32 9.23
CA GLN A 104 -3.53 -0.93 9.62
C GLN A 104 -2.55 -0.49 10.72
N ASN A 105 -2.44 -1.25 11.80
CA ASN A 105 -1.57 -0.92 12.94
C ASN A 105 -0.10 -0.85 12.52
N ASN A 106 0.38 -1.80 11.72
CA ASN A 106 1.75 -1.79 11.22
C ASN A 106 2.02 -0.55 10.36
N THR A 107 1.07 -0.19 9.49
CA THR A 107 1.20 0.99 8.62
C THR A 107 1.20 2.28 9.42
N ILE A 108 0.22 2.49 10.29
CA ILE A 108 0.07 3.71 11.10
C ILE A 108 1.28 3.89 12.01
N TYR A 109 1.71 2.82 12.69
CA TYR A 109 2.84 2.88 13.60
C TYR A 109 4.17 3.13 12.87
N ALA A 110 4.38 2.52 11.70
CA ALA A 110 5.56 2.78 10.89
C ALA A 110 5.57 4.21 10.33
N ALA A 111 4.42 4.74 9.93
CA ALA A 111 4.27 6.13 9.50
C ALA A 111 4.61 7.10 10.63
N TYR A 112 4.03 6.90 11.82
CA TYR A 112 4.32 7.69 13.03
C TYR A 112 5.82 7.68 13.38
N LYS A 113 6.46 6.50 13.36
CA LYS A 113 7.90 6.37 13.67
C LYS A 113 8.85 7.04 12.69
N ASN A 114 8.38 7.38 11.50
CA ASN A 114 9.19 8.04 10.47
C ASN A 114 8.70 9.48 10.22
N ASP A 115 7.99 10.07 11.18
CA ASP A 115 7.51 11.45 11.16
C ASP A 115 6.63 11.78 9.94
N LEU A 116 5.89 10.79 9.44
CA LEU A 116 4.91 11.04 8.38
C LEU A 116 3.69 11.74 8.96
N GLY A 117 3.36 12.91 8.39
CA GLY A 117 2.20 13.67 8.82
C GLY A 117 0.84 13.12 8.34
N ARG A 118 0.80 12.22 7.34
CA ARG A 118 -0.47 11.78 6.71
C ARG A 118 -0.46 10.34 6.21
N VAL A 119 -1.48 9.58 6.62
CA VAL A 119 -1.88 8.28 6.08
C VAL A 119 -3.34 8.39 5.63
N PHE A 120 -3.65 7.96 4.40
CA PHE A 120 -4.96 8.01 3.76
C PHE A 120 -5.53 6.61 3.54
#